data_AF-A0A847YRF8-F1
#
_entry.id   AF-A0A847YRF8-F1
#
_cell.length_a   1.000
_cell.length_b   1.000
_cell.length_c   1.000
_cell.angle_alpha   90.00
_cell.angle_beta   90.00
_cell.angle_gamma   90.00
#
_symmetry.space_group_name_H-M   'P 1'
#
loop_
_entity.id
_entity.type
_entity.pdbx_description
1 polymer ?
#
loop_
_entity_poly.entity_id
_entity_poly.type
_entity_poly.pdbx_seq_one_letter_code
_entity_poly.pdbx_strand_id
1 'polypeptide(L)'
;MKLEVDLSPSVEQQLAEVASRVWQNAMENELERRKFEDWMDLETTCDYLKVSRSNLAKFIKDLEFPVSVINQTKRCNRKKVDAWMAQFEV
;
A
#
# COMPACT_ATOMS: atom_id res chain seq x y z
N MET A 1 -13.80 -36.74 -14.71
CA MET A 1 -12.48 -37.27 -14.34
C MET A 1 -11.83 -36.28 -13.39
N LYS A 2 -11.49 -36.69 -12.16
CA LYS A 2 -10.66 -35.89 -11.25
C LYS A 2 -9.23 -36.40 -11.42
N LEU A 3 -8.32 -35.53 -11.84
CA LEU A 3 -6.89 -35.82 -11.87
C LEU A 3 -6.39 -35.66 -10.43
N GLU A 4 -6.24 -36.77 -9.72
CA GLU A 4 -5.51 -36.82 -8.47
C GLU A 4 -4.03 -36.95 -8.84
N VAL A 5 -3.35 -35.81 -8.88
CA VAL A 5 -1.91 -35.76 -9.12
C VAL A 5 -1.24 -35.93 -7.76
N ASP A 6 -0.69 -37.11 -7.49
CA ASP A 6 0.22 -37.31 -6.36
C ASP A 6 1.46 -36.45 -6.61
N LEU A 7 1.55 -35.34 -5.89
CA LEU A 7 2.71 -34.47 -5.93
C LEU A 7 3.82 -35.16 -5.15
N SER A 8 5.05 -35.14 -5.68
CA SER A 8 6.18 -35.66 -4.91
C SER A 8 6.36 -34.83 -3.64
N PRO A 9 6.84 -35.42 -2.53
CA PRO A 9 6.97 -34.72 -1.26
C PRO A 9 7.77 -33.41 -1.34
N SER A 10 8.72 -33.31 -2.27
CA SER A 10 9.49 -32.08 -2.49
C SER A 10 8.67 -30.97 -3.16
N VAL A 11 7.75 -31.32 -4.06
CA VAL A 11 6.89 -30.36 -4.75
C VAL A 11 5.81 -29.85 -3.80
N GLU A 12 5.28 -30.71 -2.92
CA GLU A 12 4.36 -30.29 -1.86
C GLU A 12 5.04 -29.34 -0.86
N GLN A 13 6.27 -29.62 -0.45
CA GLN A 13 7.04 -28.72 0.41
C GLN A 13 7.29 -27.35 -0.23
N GLN A 14 7.70 -27.32 -1.51
CA GLN A 14 7.91 -26.07 -2.23
C GLN A 14 6.61 -25.27 -2.41
N LEU A 15 5.50 -25.94 -2.71
CA LEU A 15 4.18 -25.31 -2.79
C LEU A 15 3.74 -24.74 -1.43
N ALA A 16 3.98 -25.47 -0.35
CA ALA A 16 3.67 -25.00 1.00
C ALA A 16 4.50 -23.76 1.36
N GLU A 17 5.80 -23.74 1.07
CA GLU A 17 6.66 -22.57 1.30
C GLU A 17 6.21 -21.34 0.50
N VAL A 18 5.90 -21.52 -0.79
CA VAL A 18 5.40 -20.43 -1.63
C VAL A 18 4.04 -19.94 -1.15
N ALA A 19 3.13 -20.86 -0.80
CA ALA A 19 1.81 -20.52 -0.27
C ALA A 19 1.92 -19.75 1.05
N SER A 20 2.78 -20.19 1.97
CA SER A 20 3.05 -19.49 3.24
C SER A 20 3.60 -18.09 3.02
N ARG A 21 4.54 -17.91 2.08
CA ARG A 21 5.10 -16.59 1.76
C ARG A 21 4.07 -15.65 1.17
N VAL A 22 3.26 -16.14 0.22
CA VAL A 22 2.18 -15.35 -0.40
C VAL A 22 1.15 -14.94 0.66
N TRP A 23 0.83 -15.84 1.59
CA TRP A 23 -0.14 -15.58 2.66
C TRP A 23 0.38 -14.57 3.68
N GLN A 24 1.66 -14.65 4.07
CA GLN A 24 2.30 -13.67 4.94
C GLN A 24 2.29 -12.27 4.30
N ASN A 25 2.72 -12.15 3.04
CA ASN A 25 2.72 -10.88 2.33
C ASN A 25 1.31 -10.31 2.13
N ALA A 26 0.32 -11.15 1.86
CA ALA A 26 -1.07 -10.73 1.75
C ALA A 26 -1.62 -10.23 3.10
N MET A 27 -1.30 -10.91 4.20
CA MET A 27 -1.76 -10.53 5.53
C MET A 27 -1.09 -9.24 6.02
N GLU A 28 0.19 -9.03 5.73
CA GLU A 28 0.91 -7.79 6.05
C GLU A 28 0.35 -6.59 5.27
N ASN A 29 0.13 -6.76 3.96
CA ASN A 29 -0.56 -5.75 3.14
C ASN A 29 -1.97 -5.43 3.66
N GLU A 30 -2.72 -6.44 4.10
CA GLU A 30 -4.08 -6.24 4.62
C GLU A 30 -4.06 -5.53 5.99
N LEU A 31 -3.09 -5.83 6.85
CA LEU A 31 -2.87 -5.12 8.12
C LEU A 31 -2.52 -3.64 7.88
N GLU A 32 -1.68 -3.35 6.89
CA GLU A 32 -1.40 -1.97 6.50
C GLU A 32 -2.62 -1.26 5.90
N ARG A 33 -3.43 -1.95 5.09
CA ARG A 33 -4.70 -1.40 4.58
C ARG A 33 -5.71 -1.11 5.68
N ARG A 34 -5.72 -1.90 6.76
CA ARG A 34 -6.57 -1.62 7.93
C ARG A 34 -6.08 -0.42 8.74
N LYS A 35 -4.78 -0.13 8.70
CA LYS A 35 -4.19 0.97 9.47
C LYS A 35 -4.44 2.35 8.84
N PHE A 36 -4.55 2.41 7.51
CA PHE A 36 -4.77 3.65 6.77
C PHE A 36 -5.87 3.48 5.73
N GLU A 37 -6.92 4.27 5.85
CA GLU A 37 -8.03 4.29 4.89
C GLU A 37 -7.56 4.66 3.48
N ASP A 38 -8.31 4.23 2.46
CA ASP A 38 -8.01 4.59 1.05
C ASP A 38 -8.00 6.11 0.82
N TRP A 39 -8.79 6.87 1.59
CA TRP A 39 -8.91 8.33 1.52
C TRP A 39 -8.53 8.98 2.85
N MET A 40 -7.27 9.37 2.95
CA MET A 40 -6.70 9.99 4.14
C MET A 40 -6.93 11.50 4.15
N ASP A 41 -7.12 12.09 5.32
CA ASP A 41 -6.98 13.54 5.48
C ASP A 41 -5.49 13.95 5.49
N LEU A 42 -5.22 15.24 5.57
CA LEU A 42 -3.83 15.75 5.54
C LEU A 42 -3.01 15.33 6.76
N GLU A 43 -3.63 15.09 7.92
CA GLU A 43 -2.93 14.70 9.14
C GLU A 43 -2.48 13.25 9.06
N THR A 44 -3.43 12.38 8.74
CA THR A 44 -3.20 10.96 8.47
C THR A 44 -2.19 10.76 7.33
N THR A 45 -2.23 11.62 6.31
CA THR A 45 -1.24 11.58 5.22
C THR A 45 0.17 11.97 5.69
N CYS A 46 0.30 12.93 6.62
CA CYS A 46 1.59 13.26 7.24
C CYS A 46 2.14 12.05 8.01
N ASP A 47 1.27 11.39 8.78
CA ASP A 47 1.63 10.21 9.57
C ASP A 47 1.98 9.00 8.71
N TYR A 48 1.30 8.84 7.58
CA TYR A 48 1.56 7.80 6.59
C TYR A 48 2.93 7.98 5.95
N LEU A 49 3.22 9.19 5.45
CA LEU A 49 4.48 9.52 4.78
C LEU A 49 5.65 9.78 5.75
N LYS A 50 5.38 9.86 7.06
CA LYS A 50 6.36 10.25 8.09
C LYS A 50 7.02 11.61 7.80
N VAL A 51 6.23 12.57 7.34
CA VAL A 51 6.68 13.94 7.05
C VAL A 51 5.93 14.96 7.90
N SER A 52 6.55 16.12 8.13
CA SER A 52 5.90 17.23 8.81
C SER A 52 4.82 17.87 7.92
N ARG A 53 3.83 18.53 8.56
CA ARG A 53 2.80 19.32 7.87
C ARG A 53 3.39 20.38 6.94
N SER A 54 4.52 20.99 7.32
CA SER A 54 5.21 21.99 6.52
C SER A 54 5.84 21.40 5.26
N ASN A 55 6.39 20.19 5.33
CA ASN A 55 6.91 19.48 4.16
C ASN A 55 5.76 19.05 3.24
N LEU A 56 4.67 18.50 3.80
CA LEU A 56 3.49 18.15 3.00
C LEU A 56 2.91 19.37 2.26
N ALA A 57 2.86 20.53 2.91
CA ALA A 57 2.43 21.78 2.26
C ALA A 57 3.33 22.19 1.09
N LYS A 58 4.65 21.99 1.21
CA LYS A 58 5.59 22.20 0.10
C LYS A 58 5.35 21.20 -1.03
N PHE A 59 5.12 19.93 -0.72
CA PHE A 59 4.84 18.92 -1.75
C PHE A 59 3.60 19.29 -2.57
N ILE A 60 2.54 19.76 -1.90
CA ILE A 60 1.30 20.21 -2.55
C ILE A 60 1.52 21.43 -3.43
N LYS A 61 2.36 22.37 -2.99
CA LYS A 61 2.56 23.63 -3.69
C LYS A 61 3.56 23.51 -4.85
N ASP A 62 4.64 22.77 -4.63
CA ASP A 62 5.85 22.84 -5.45
C ASP A 62 6.13 21.55 -6.24
N LEU A 63 5.57 20.40 -5.83
CA LEU A 63 5.86 19.07 -6.40
C LEU A 63 4.60 18.32 -6.90
N GLU A 64 3.53 19.06 -7.18
CA GLU A 64 2.27 18.52 -7.72
C GLU A 64 1.71 17.32 -6.93
N PHE A 65 1.84 17.36 -5.60
CA PHE A 65 1.36 16.26 -4.74
C PHE A 65 -0.14 16.01 -4.91
N PRO A 66 -0.58 14.74 -5.04
CA PRO A 66 -1.96 14.41 -5.41
C PRO A 66 -2.96 14.65 -4.26
N VAL A 67 -3.61 15.81 -4.30
CA VAL A 67 -4.70 16.19 -3.38
C VAL A 67 -6.02 16.32 -4.12
N SER A 68 -7.07 15.72 -3.57
CA SER A 68 -8.45 15.94 -4.02
C SER A 68 -9.22 16.75 -2.99
N VAL A 69 -10.21 17.52 -3.45
CA VAL A 69 -11.18 18.17 -2.55
C VAL A 69 -12.48 17.36 -2.60
N ILE A 70 -12.84 16.74 -1.49
CA ILE A 70 -14.08 15.95 -1.34
C ILE A 70 -14.84 16.54 -0.16
N ASN A 71 -16.11 16.91 -0.36
CA ASN A 71 -16.93 17.58 0.66
C ASN A 71 -16.21 18.77 1.30
N GLN A 72 -15.65 19.65 0.45
CA GLN A 72 -14.86 20.84 0.86
C GLN A 72 -13.61 20.56 1.72
N THR A 73 -13.24 19.29 1.89
CA THR A 73 -12.09 18.88 2.69
C THR A 73 -11.00 18.32 1.78
N LYS A 74 -9.75 18.72 2.01
CA LYS A 74 -8.59 18.16 1.31
C LYS A 74 -8.35 16.73 1.78
N ARG A 75 -8.41 15.79 0.84
CA ARG A 75 -8.22 14.36 1.04
C ARG A 75 -7.18 13.85 0.05
N CYS A 76 -6.35 12.90 0.49
CA CYS A 76 -5.33 12.27 -0.33
C CYS A 76 -5.70 10.80 -0.48
N ASN A 77 -5.66 10.30 -1.72
CA ASN A 77 -5.88 8.88 -1.97
C ASN A 77 -4.56 8.13 -1.81
N ARG A 78 -4.54 7.09 -0.96
CA ARG A 78 -3.32 6.32 -0.67
C ARG A 78 -2.60 5.85 -1.94
N LYS A 79 -3.31 5.25 -2.89
CA LYS A 79 -2.71 4.74 -4.14
C LYS A 79 -2.05 5.83 -4.97
N LYS A 80 -2.62 7.03 -5.00
CA LYS A 80 -2.03 8.17 -5.71
C LYS A 80 -0.78 8.68 -5.00
N VAL A 81 -0.81 8.71 -3.67
CA VAL A 81 0.36 9.07 -2.85
C VAL A 81 1.50 8.07 -3.08
N ASP A 82 1.22 6.77 -3.07
CA ASP A 82 2.23 5.73 -3.32
C ASP A 82 2.81 5.86 -4.73
N ALA A 83 1.97 6.07 -5.74
CA ALA A 83 2.42 6.30 -7.12
C ALA A 83 3.24 7.58 -7.29
N TRP A 84 3.00 8.60 -6.47
CA TRP A 84 3.82 9.81 -6.43
C TRP A 84 5.17 9.54 -5.77
N MET A 85 5.19 8.83 -4.63
CA MET A 85 6.42 8.43 -3.95
C MET A 85 7.32 7.56 -4.84
N ALA A 86 6.74 6.63 -5.60
CA ALA A 86 7.46 5.76 -6.51
C ALA A 86 8.23 6.51 -7.62
N GLN A 87 7.90 7.78 -7.89
CA GLN A 87 8.66 8.61 -8.85
C GLN A 87 10.02 9.05 -8.30
N PHE A 88 10.24 8.95 -6.98
CA PHE A 88 11.46 9.36 -6.30
C PHE A 88 12.28 8.16 -5.78
N GLU A 89 11.76 6.93 -5.87
CA GLU A 89 12.56 5.72 -5.62
C GLU A 89 13.51 5.49 -6.80
N VAL A 90 14.82 5.50 -6.52
CA VAL A 90 15.92 5.22 -7.47
C VAL A 90 16.40 3.79 -7.29
#